data_AF-A0A5K1AB79-F1
#
_entry.id   AF-A0A5K1AB79-F1
#
_cell.length_a   1.000
_cell.length_b   1.000
_cell.length_c   1.000
_cell.angle_alpha   90.00
_cell.angle_beta   90.00
_cell.angle_gamma   90.00
#
_symmetry.space_group_name_H-M   'P 1'
#
loop_
_entity.id
_entity.type
_entity.pdbx_description
1 polymer ?
#
loop_
_entity_poly.entity_id
_entity_poly.type
_entity_poly.pdbx_seq_one_letter_code
_entity_poly.pdbx_strand_id
1 'polypeptide(L)'
;IIEWKTDDVSHFPGVISLLAGLLMWVTSVSPVRRKCFELFYYTHQLYAVFIIFAALHVGINLFYIIAGSVFLFIMNRFLRFWQSRATVAVLSVKCFPCGAVELTLSKPK
;
A
#
# COMPACT_ATOMS: atom_id res chain seq x y z
N ILE A 1 24.02 5.86 14.70
CA ILE A 1 22.63 5.52 14.31
C ILE A 1 21.81 6.78 13.99
N ILE A 2 21.84 7.81 14.85
CA ILE A 2 21.05 9.04 14.66
C ILE A 2 21.69 10.03 13.67
N GLU A 3 22.99 9.89 13.39
CA GLU A 3 23.72 10.74 12.45
C GLU A 3 23.24 10.54 11.01
N TRP A 4 22.88 11.64 10.33
CA TRP A 4 22.49 11.66 8.92
C TRP A 4 23.70 12.07 8.08
N LYS A 5 24.40 11.08 7.52
CA LYS A 5 25.47 11.32 6.54
C LYS A 5 24.87 11.44 5.14
N THR A 6 25.44 12.30 4.31
CA THR A 6 24.99 12.53 2.92
C THR A 6 25.65 11.62 1.90
N ASP A 7 26.71 10.93 2.33
CA ASP A 7 27.62 10.23 1.44
C ASP A 7 27.41 8.73 1.71
N ASP A 8 26.73 8.06 0.78
CA ASP A 8 26.40 6.62 0.78
C ASP A 8 25.26 6.17 1.72
N VAL A 9 25.12 4.84 1.90
CA VAL A 9 24.03 4.17 2.61
C VAL A 9 23.82 4.75 4.01
N SER A 10 22.70 5.43 4.21
CA SER A 10 22.41 6.21 5.40
C SER A 10 21.58 5.44 6.42
N HIS A 11 22.12 5.18 7.61
CA HIS A 11 21.45 4.35 8.62
C HIS A 11 20.16 4.95 9.19
N PHE A 12 20.12 6.26 9.45
CA PHE A 12 18.96 6.88 10.09
C PHE A 12 17.67 6.78 9.23
N PRO A 13 17.68 7.14 7.93
CA PRO A 13 16.57 6.85 7.04
C PRO A 13 16.24 5.35 6.94
N GLY A 14 17.26 4.49 6.99
CA GLY A 14 17.09 3.03 7.00
C GLY A 14 16.27 2.53 8.20
N VAL A 15 16.53 3.07 9.40
CA VAL A 15 15.75 2.73 10.60
C VAL A 15 14.30 3.15 10.46
N ILE A 16 14.03 4.35 9.93
CA ILE A 16 12.66 4.83 9.71
C ILE A 16 11.92 3.94 8.70
N SER A 17 12.58 3.62 7.58
CA SER A 17 12.04 2.71 6.57
C SER A 17 11.76 1.31 7.16
N LEU A 18 12.69 0.76 7.95
CA LEU A 18 12.52 -0.53 8.60
C LEU A 18 11.33 -0.54 9.57
N LEU A 19 11.18 0.48 10.40
CA LEU A 19 10.05 0.59 11.33
C LEU A 19 8.72 0.67 10.59
N ALA A 20 8.64 1.47 9.52
CA ALA A 20 7.46 1.52 8.66
C ALA A 20 7.16 0.15 8.02
N GLY A 21 8.20 -0.53 7.51
CA GLY A 21 8.10 -1.87 6.93
C GLY A 21 7.58 -2.92 7.92
N LEU A 22 8.12 -2.93 9.15
CA LEU A 22 7.69 -3.85 10.21
C LEU A 22 6.25 -3.58 10.63
N LEU A 23 5.84 -2.32 10.78
CA LEU A 23 4.47 -1.97 11.15
C LEU A 23 3.47 -2.39 10.06
N MET A 24 3.81 -2.16 8.79
CA MET A 24 3.03 -2.68 7.67
C MET A 24 2.93 -4.21 7.73
N TRP A 25 4.06 -4.91 7.85
CA TRP A 25 4.11 -6.37 7.86
C TRP A 25 3.29 -6.99 8.99
N VAL A 26 3.48 -6.53 10.23
CA VAL A 26 2.75 -7.03 11.41
C VAL A 26 1.25 -6.87 11.22
N THR A 27 0.80 -5.78 10.60
CA THR A 27 -0.63 -5.56 10.34
C THR A 27 -1.15 -6.27 9.09
N SER A 28 -0.28 -6.73 8.17
CA SER A 28 -0.64 -7.58 7.03
C SER A 28 -1.02 -9.01 7.40
N VAL A 29 -0.59 -9.49 8.58
CA VAL A 29 -0.76 -10.91 8.95
C VAL A 29 -2.23 -11.29 8.99
N SER A 30 -2.54 -12.50 8.50
CA SER A 30 -3.93 -12.96 8.32
C SER A 30 -4.83 -12.78 9.55
N PRO A 31 -4.39 -13.09 10.78
CA PRO A 31 -5.23 -12.87 11.97
C PRO A 31 -5.61 -11.41 12.19
N VAL A 32 -4.68 -10.46 11.96
CA VAL A 32 -4.91 -9.03 12.19
C VAL A 32 -5.79 -8.46 11.08
N ARG A 33 -5.43 -8.68 9.81
CA ARG A 33 -6.18 -8.15 8.67
C ARG A 33 -7.63 -8.63 8.60
N ARG A 34 -7.90 -9.88 8.99
CA ARG A 34 -9.27 -10.44 8.99
C ARG A 34 -10.13 -9.92 10.15
N LYS A 35 -9.52 -9.53 11.28
CA LYS A 35 -10.24 -8.97 12.45
C LYS A 35 -10.40 -7.47 12.37
N CYS A 36 -9.36 -6.76 11.91
CA CYS A 36 -9.29 -5.30 11.87
C CYS A 36 -8.78 -4.84 10.49
N PHE A 37 -9.67 -4.87 9.48
CA PHE A 37 -9.30 -4.51 8.12
C PHE A 37 -8.87 -3.03 8.01
N GLU A 38 -9.53 -2.12 8.73
CA GLU A 38 -9.17 -0.70 8.74
C GLU A 38 -7.76 -0.46 9.24
N LEU A 39 -7.36 -1.13 10.33
CA LEU A 39 -6.00 -1.04 10.87
C LEU A 39 -4.99 -1.44 9.79
N PHE A 40 -5.17 -2.62 9.18
CA PHE A 40 -4.35 -3.07 8.05
C PHE A 40 -4.30 -2.03 6.92
N TYR A 41 -5.46 -1.52 6.52
CA TYR A 41 -5.59 -0.62 5.37
C TYR A 41 -4.86 0.71 5.59
N TYR A 42 -5.02 1.30 6.78
CA TYR A 42 -4.39 2.58 7.13
C TYR A 42 -2.89 2.45 7.36
N THR A 43 -2.44 1.41 8.07
CA THR A 43 -0.99 1.18 8.27
C THR A 43 -0.30 0.84 6.96
N HIS A 44 -0.96 0.16 6.01
CA HIS A 44 -0.36 -0.10 4.71
C HIS A 44 -0.09 1.16 3.91
N GLN A 45 -0.79 2.28 4.16
CA GLN A 45 -0.48 3.55 3.48
C GLN A 45 0.91 4.10 3.85
N LEU A 46 1.55 3.57 4.91
CA LEU A 46 2.94 3.84 5.24
C LEU A 46 3.92 3.36 4.16
N TYR A 47 3.48 2.68 3.10
CA TYR A 47 4.31 2.36 1.94
C TYR A 47 4.96 3.62 1.34
N ALA A 48 4.28 4.78 1.40
CA ALA A 48 4.83 6.04 0.92
C ALA A 48 6.04 6.46 1.77
N VAL A 49 5.91 6.39 3.10
CA VAL A 49 7.01 6.64 4.05
C VAL A 49 8.15 5.65 3.80
N PHE A 50 7.82 4.36 3.67
CA PHE A 50 8.78 3.30 3.38
C PHE A 50 9.61 3.59 2.12
N ILE A 51 8.95 3.93 0.99
CA ILE A 51 9.62 4.18 -0.29
C ILE A 51 10.52 5.41 -0.22
N ILE A 52 10.03 6.52 0.35
CA ILE A 52 10.81 7.77 0.47
C ILE A 52 12.06 7.54 1.33
N PHE A 53 11.90 6.97 2.52
CA PHE A 53 13.02 6.72 3.42
C PHE A 53 13.94 5.59 2.94
N ALA A 54 13.43 4.61 2.18
CA ALA A 54 14.27 3.63 1.50
C ALA A 54 15.14 4.28 0.41
N ALA A 55 14.60 5.21 -0.38
CA ALA A 55 15.37 5.97 -1.36
C ALA A 55 16.47 6.81 -0.70
N LEU A 56 16.16 7.46 0.42
CA LEU A 56 17.13 8.21 1.23
C LEU A 56 18.14 7.29 1.93
N HIS A 57 17.76 6.05 2.25
CA HIS A 57 18.65 5.06 2.86
C HIS A 57 19.71 4.57 1.89
N VAL A 58 19.33 4.19 0.67
CA VAL A 58 20.26 3.57 -0.30
C VAL A 58 20.91 4.56 -1.26
N GLY A 59 20.48 5.82 -1.23
CA GLY A 59 20.92 6.85 -2.16
C GLY A 59 20.37 6.67 -3.59
N ILE A 60 20.59 7.69 -4.42
CA ILE A 60 20.02 7.76 -5.77
C ILE A 60 20.55 6.64 -6.69
N ASN A 61 21.84 6.31 -6.57
CA ASN A 61 22.50 5.32 -7.45
C ASN A 61 21.86 3.93 -7.36
N LEU A 62 21.58 3.44 -6.15
CA LEU A 62 20.95 2.13 -5.96
C LEU A 62 19.43 2.18 -6.19
N PHE A 63 18.80 3.32 -5.91
CA PHE A 63 17.36 3.48 -6.12
C PHE A 63 16.96 3.37 -7.61
N TYR A 64 17.84 3.73 -8.55
CA TYR A 64 17.56 3.59 -9.99
C TYR A 64 17.20 2.17 -10.41
N ILE A 65 17.71 1.13 -9.72
CA ILE A 65 17.40 -0.28 -10.01
C ILE A 65 15.90 -0.57 -9.84
N ILE A 66 15.26 0.07 -8.85
CA ILE A 66 13.85 -0.16 -8.51
C ILE A 66 12.93 1.00 -8.93
N ALA A 67 13.49 2.12 -9.37
CA ALA A 67 12.75 3.33 -9.74
C ALA A 67 11.68 3.05 -10.81
N GLY A 68 11.98 2.20 -11.80
CA GLY A 68 11.01 1.79 -12.82
C GLY A 68 9.78 1.08 -12.22
N SER A 69 9.99 0.17 -11.26
CA SER A 69 8.89 -0.52 -10.57
C SER A 69 8.05 0.45 -9.73
N VAL A 70 8.70 1.39 -9.03
CA VAL A 70 8.01 2.43 -8.25
C VAL A 70 7.17 3.32 -9.17
N PHE A 71 7.72 3.73 -10.32
CA PHE A 71 6.99 4.52 -11.31
C PHE A 71 5.74 3.80 -11.83
N LEU A 72 5.86 2.54 -12.27
CA LEU A 72 4.73 1.75 -12.76
C LEU A 72 3.67 1.55 -11.67
N PHE A 73 4.09 1.35 -10.42
CA PHE A 73 3.17 1.24 -9.28
C PHE A 73 2.36 2.53 -9.07
N ILE A 74 3.01 3.71 -9.10
CA ILE A 74 2.34 5.01 -8.96
C ILE A 74 1.39 5.26 -10.13
N MET A 75 1.82 4.98 -11.37
CA MET A 75 0.98 5.13 -12.56
C MET A 75 -0.28 4.27 -12.48
N ASN A 76 -0.15 2.99 -12.13
CA ASN A 76 -1.30 2.10 -11.93
C ASN A 76 -2.24 2.61 -10.82
N ARG A 77 -1.69 3.15 -9.72
CA ARG A 77 -2.51 3.76 -8.65
C ARG A 77 -3.31 4.96 -9.18
N PHE A 78 -2.68 5.81 -9.97
CA PHE A 78 -3.33 6.98 -10.57
C PHE A 78 -4.45 6.56 -11.54
N LEU A 79 -4.20 5.60 -12.41
CA LEU A 79 -5.21 5.07 -13.33
C LEU A 79 -6.41 4.47 -12.58
N ARG A 80 -6.16 3.71 -11.49
CA ARG A 80 -7.24 3.18 -10.65
C ARG A 80 -8.04 4.27 -9.98
N PHE A 81 -7.40 5.35 -9.52
CA PHE A 81 -8.11 6.48 -8.94
C PHE A 81 -8.99 7.20 -9.98
N TRP A 82 -8.50 7.34 -11.21
CA TRP A 82 -9.27 7.93 -12.30
C TRP A 82 -10.47 7.06 -12.70
N GLN A 83 -10.26 5.74 -12.83
CA GLN A 83 -11.30 4.80 -13.25
C GLN A 83 -12.33 4.50 -12.13
N SER A 84 -11.91 4.50 -10.86
CA SER A 84 -12.75 4.12 -9.71
C SER A 84 -13.60 5.27 -9.17
N ARG A 85 -14.26 6.02 -10.06
CA ARG A 85 -15.12 7.17 -9.70
C ARG A 85 -16.61 6.85 -9.81
N ALA A 86 -16.98 5.75 -10.45
CA ALA A 86 -18.36 5.32 -10.56
C ALA A 86 -18.82 4.67 -9.25
N THR A 87 -19.79 5.30 -8.59
CA THR A 87 -20.56 4.67 -7.52
C THR A 87 -21.85 4.14 -8.12
N VAL A 88 -22.17 2.88 -7.83
CA VAL A 88 -23.38 2.20 -8.30
C VAL A 88 -24.18 1.70 -7.10
N ALA A 89 -25.50 1.76 -7.19
CA ALA A 89 -26.38 1.25 -6.14
C ALA A 89 -26.41 -0.27 -6.17
N VAL A 90 -26.45 -0.90 -4.99
CA VAL A 90 -26.74 -2.32 -4.84
C VAL A 90 -28.26 -2.48 -4.88
N LEU A 91 -28.78 -3.16 -5.90
CA LEU A 91 -30.21 -3.40 -6.11
C LEU A 91 -30.73 -4.62 -5.33
N SER A 92 -29.92 -5.66 -5.22
CA SER A 92 -30.27 -6.90 -4.52
C SER A 92 -29.03 -7.65 -4.03
N VAL A 93 -29.19 -8.40 -2.94
CA VAL A 93 -28.17 -9.27 -2.35
C VAL A 93 -28.81 -10.64 -2.10
N LYS A 94 -28.22 -11.70 -2.65
CA LYS A 94 -28.65 -13.08 -2.42
C LYS A 94 -27.51 -13.91 -1.87
N CYS A 95 -27.73 -14.53 -0.71
CA CYS A 95 -26.75 -15.40 -0.06
C CYS A 95 -27.09 -16.88 -0.34
N PHE A 96 -26.12 -17.65 -0.80
CA PHE A 96 -26.29 -19.08 -1.09
C PHE A 96 -25.78 -19.95 0.07
N PRO A 97 -26.34 -21.15 0.29
CA PRO A 97 -25.92 -22.06 1.35
C PRO A 97 -24.45 -22.50 1.28
N CYS A 98 -23.82 -22.41 0.11
CA CYS A 98 -22.40 -22.69 -0.09
C CYS A 98 -21.46 -21.52 0.31
N GLY A 99 -22.00 -20.42 0.83
CA GLY A 99 -21.25 -19.23 1.22
C GLY A 99 -20.98 -18.23 0.08
N ALA A 100 -21.51 -18.46 -1.11
CA ALA A 100 -21.46 -17.50 -2.20
C ALA A 100 -22.47 -16.36 -2.00
N VAL A 101 -22.13 -15.15 -2.47
CA VAL A 101 -23.00 -13.96 -2.42
C VAL A 101 -23.15 -13.41 -3.83
N GLU A 102 -24.38 -13.31 -4.30
CA GLU A 102 -24.75 -12.65 -5.56
C GLU A 102 -25.20 -11.21 -5.26
N LEU A 103 -24.57 -10.26 -5.93
CA LEU A 103 -24.86 -8.83 -5.82
C LEU A 103 -25.38 -8.32 -7.17
N THR A 104 -26.62 -7.84 -7.21
CA THR A 104 -27.17 -7.15 -8.38
C THR A 104 -26.90 -5.66 -8.25
N LEU A 105 -26.15 -5.06 -9.19
CA LEU A 105 -25.78 -3.64 -9.17
C LEU A 105 -26.55 -2.86 -10.24
N SER A 106 -26.81 -1.58 -10.00
CA SER A 106 -27.37 -0.68 -11.02
C SER A 106 -26.34 -0.43 -12.13
N LYS A 107 -26.77 -0.36 -13.38
CA LYS A 107 -25.90 0.05 -14.49
C LYS A 107 -25.39 1.48 -14.23
N PRO A 108 -24.08 1.76 -14.34
CA PRO A 108 -23.57 3.12 -14.25
C PRO A 108 -24.18 3.98 -15.37
N LYS A 109 -24.46 5.25 -15.06
CA LYS A 109 -24.95 6.23 -16.06
C LYS A 109 -23.90 6.52 -17.12
#